data_AF-A0A1D1UWB6-F1
#
_entry.id   AF-A0A1D1UWB6-F1
#
_cell.length_a   1.000
_cell.length_b   1.000
_cell.length_c   1.000
_cell.angle_alpha   90.00
_cell.angle_beta   90.00
_cell.angle_gamma   90.00
#
_symmetry.space_group_name_H-M   'P 1'
#
loop_
_entity.id
_entity.type
_entity.pdbx_description
1 polymer ?
#
loop_
_entity_poly.entity_id
_entity_poly.type
_entity_poly.pdbx_seq_one_letter_code
_entity_poly.pdbx_strand_id
1 'polypeptide(L)'
;MCDANLSACNGFIYFSLNVDPDVVKELLGGLSLDSAVKAQRIFIVDLKILGNLPCPEGRKVCSPIALFYLDEKRQDLLPLCIQLFQIPSGDNPVFYPTDPPYAWLLAKMWYNNADAAYHQSCTHLGFTHLMMEGIAVCTHRNLSPSHPLFKLLAPHFLFLLAINTRGLQKLINPGGWVDKTTTMGCNGMFEIVKRGVKAWRLDVHAVPAVEIARRGVLDKTVLPYYPYRDDAVAVYEAIEKYVKSMVEHFYDSPEKVEEDGELQSWAAELVKSKKRGGCGIRGVPGNGKFTDVEQIIVTMTAIISTCSLGHAAANFNQYDEYGFPPNYPGILCGQVPTQKVLFK
;
A
#
# COMPACT_ATOMS: atom_id res chain seq x y z
N MET A 1 -2.77 -11.81 2.31
CA MET A 1 -2.57 -10.62 1.46
C MET A 1 -1.08 -10.25 1.44
N CYS A 2 -0.56 -9.71 0.34
CA CYS A 2 0.74 -9.03 0.35
C CYS A 2 0.64 -7.84 1.31
N ASP A 3 1.07 -8.00 2.56
CA ASP A 3 1.01 -6.90 3.52
C ASP A 3 2.07 -5.85 3.14
N ALA A 4 1.64 -4.93 2.27
CA ALA A 4 2.44 -3.82 1.78
C ALA A 4 2.88 -2.87 2.91
N ASN A 5 2.36 -3.04 4.13
CA ASN A 5 2.66 -2.19 5.27
C ASN A 5 3.60 -2.85 6.29
N LEU A 6 3.81 -4.18 6.21
CA LEU A 6 4.71 -4.89 7.12
C LEU A 6 6.15 -4.37 6.99
N SER A 7 6.69 -3.88 8.10
CA SER A 7 8.05 -3.33 8.18
C SER A 7 8.84 -4.01 9.29
N ALA A 8 10.16 -4.16 9.12
CA ALA A 8 11.05 -4.53 10.20
C ALA A 8 11.01 -3.44 11.30
N CYS A 9 10.92 -3.86 12.55
CA CYS A 9 10.79 -2.95 13.68
C CYS A 9 12.18 -2.48 14.14
N ASN A 10 12.49 -1.19 14.03
CA ASN A 10 13.83 -0.63 14.31
C ASN A 10 13.90 0.21 15.61
N GLY A 11 13.42 -0.31 16.75
CA GLY A 11 13.62 0.30 18.08
C GLY A 11 12.75 1.52 18.43
N PHE A 12 12.56 2.44 17.48
CA PHE A 12 11.87 3.73 17.74
C PHE A 12 10.35 3.69 17.53
N ILE A 13 9.81 2.64 16.92
CA ILE A 13 8.44 2.66 16.37
C ILE A 13 7.40 2.13 17.36
N TYR A 14 7.78 1.34 18.37
CA TYR A 14 6.84 0.73 19.32
C TYR A 14 6.60 1.52 20.61
N PHE A 15 7.18 2.71 20.80
CA PHE A 15 6.87 3.54 21.99
C PHE A 15 5.39 3.94 22.07
N SER A 16 4.65 3.84 20.97
CA SER A 16 3.19 4.08 20.92
C SER A 16 2.35 2.87 21.36
N LEU A 17 2.99 1.73 21.63
CA LEU A 17 2.36 0.52 22.16
C LEU A 17 2.68 0.38 23.64
N ASN A 18 1.65 0.30 24.48
CA ASN A 18 1.83 0.01 25.91
C ASN A 18 1.87 -1.51 26.13
N VAL A 19 2.93 -2.15 25.63
CA VAL A 19 3.08 -3.61 25.74
C VAL A 19 3.43 -4.05 27.16
N ASP A 20 2.80 -5.12 27.62
CA ASP A 20 3.22 -5.88 28.80
C ASP A 20 4.51 -6.66 28.48
N PRO A 21 5.65 -6.33 29.11
CA PRO A 21 6.93 -6.95 28.81
C PRO A 21 6.99 -8.42 29.23
N ASP A 22 6.25 -8.83 30.26
CA ASP A 22 6.26 -10.19 30.77
C ASP A 22 5.48 -11.12 29.83
N VAL A 23 4.30 -10.69 29.37
CA VAL A 23 3.51 -11.43 28.37
C VAL A 23 4.28 -11.59 27.07
N VAL A 24 4.90 -10.51 26.57
CA VAL A 24 5.70 -10.57 25.35
C VAL A 24 6.90 -11.50 25.52
N LYS A 25 7.59 -11.45 26.67
CA LYS A 25 8.72 -12.33 26.95
C LYS A 25 8.30 -13.81 26.96
N GLU A 26 7.15 -14.13 27.52
CA GLU A 26 6.60 -15.49 27.49
C GLU A 26 6.33 -15.95 26.04
N LEU A 27 5.64 -15.13 25.25
CA LEU A 27 5.33 -15.41 23.83
C LEU A 27 6.60 -15.58 22.97
N LEU A 28 7.68 -14.88 23.33
CA LEU A 28 8.98 -14.96 22.66
C LEU A 28 9.90 -16.05 23.24
N GLY A 29 9.39 -16.94 24.08
CA GLY A 29 10.17 -18.07 24.63
C GLY A 29 11.28 -17.65 25.59
N GLY A 30 11.07 -16.57 26.35
CA GLY A 30 12.01 -16.04 27.33
C GLY A 30 12.88 -14.88 26.84
N LEU A 31 12.84 -14.56 25.54
CA LEU A 31 13.55 -13.41 24.97
C LEU A 31 12.80 -12.10 25.25
N SER A 32 13.53 -11.05 25.65
CA SER A 32 12.94 -9.72 25.75
C SER A 32 12.61 -9.15 24.36
N LEU A 33 11.60 -8.27 24.30
CA LEU A 33 11.23 -7.59 23.06
C LEU A 33 12.41 -6.86 22.42
N ASP A 34 13.19 -6.12 23.21
CA ASP A 34 14.38 -5.40 22.73
C ASP A 34 15.44 -6.34 22.12
N SER A 35 15.63 -7.53 22.70
CA SER A 35 16.54 -8.53 22.16
C SER A 35 16.03 -9.09 20.83
N ALA A 36 14.72 -9.36 20.74
CA ALA A 36 14.10 -9.84 19.51
C ALA A 36 14.11 -8.77 18.39
N VAL A 37 13.93 -7.50 18.74
CA VAL A 37 14.09 -6.35 17.84
C VAL A 37 15.52 -6.25 17.31
N LYS A 38 16.53 -6.34 18.19
CA LYS A 38 17.95 -6.33 17.80
C LYS A 38 18.32 -7.52 16.91
N ALA A 39 17.67 -8.66 17.11
CA ALA A 39 17.79 -9.85 16.26
C ALA A 39 17.01 -9.74 14.93
N GLN A 40 16.36 -8.60 14.64
CA GLN A 40 15.52 -8.37 13.46
C GLN A 40 14.36 -9.37 13.31
N ARG A 41 13.83 -9.85 14.44
CA ARG A 41 12.74 -10.83 14.46
C ARG A 41 11.36 -10.24 14.71
N ILE A 42 11.28 -8.93 14.92
CA ILE A 42 10.03 -8.22 15.18
C ILE A 42 9.68 -7.34 13.99
N PHE A 43 8.42 -7.42 13.59
CA PHE A 43 7.84 -6.66 12.49
C PHE A 43 6.65 -5.88 12.98
N ILE A 44 6.30 -4.82 12.28
CA ILE A 44 5.25 -3.89 12.65
C ILE A 44 4.41 -3.51 11.45
N VAL A 45 3.10 -3.39 11.69
CA VAL A 45 2.17 -2.67 10.82
C VAL A 45 1.56 -1.53 11.63
N ASP A 46 1.68 -0.31 11.10
CA ASP A 46 1.12 0.91 11.71
C ASP A 46 0.13 1.58 10.74
N LEU A 47 -1.16 1.40 11.02
CA LEU A 47 -2.26 1.96 10.23
C LEU A 47 -2.73 3.32 10.75
N LYS A 48 -1.83 4.16 11.28
CA LYS A 48 -2.14 5.55 11.72
C LYS A 48 -2.83 6.41 10.66
N ILE A 49 -2.63 6.09 9.38
CA ILE A 49 -3.29 6.77 8.25
C ILE A 49 -4.82 6.72 8.34
N LEU A 50 -5.38 5.74 9.07
CA LEU A 50 -6.81 5.53 9.27
C LEU A 50 -7.39 6.30 10.47
N GLY A 51 -6.60 7.15 11.15
CA GLY A 51 -7.08 7.92 12.30
C GLY A 51 -8.19 8.91 11.92
N ASN A 52 -9.24 9.01 12.73
CA ASN A 52 -10.31 10.02 12.62
C ASN A 52 -10.95 10.08 11.22
N LEU A 53 -11.33 8.94 10.66
CA LEU A 53 -12.00 8.88 9.37
C LEU A 53 -13.48 9.25 9.45
N PRO A 54 -14.02 10.01 8.46
CA PRO A 54 -15.44 10.28 8.36
C PRO A 54 -16.19 9.05 7.84
N CYS A 55 -16.66 8.20 8.76
CA CYS A 55 -17.40 6.99 8.44
C CYS A 55 -18.92 7.24 8.49
N PRO A 56 -19.73 6.53 7.68
CA PRO A 56 -21.19 6.65 7.68
C PRO A 56 -21.83 6.08 8.96
N GLU A 57 -23.00 6.60 9.33
CA GLU A 57 -23.96 5.97 10.27
C GLU A 57 -23.36 5.49 11.61
N GLY A 58 -22.45 6.25 12.20
CA GLY A 58 -21.82 5.88 13.49
C GLY A 58 -20.88 4.67 13.42
N ARG A 59 -20.61 4.12 12.22
CA ARG A 59 -19.58 3.10 12.01
C ARG A 59 -18.21 3.70 12.32
N LYS A 60 -17.24 2.83 12.62
CA LYS A 60 -15.88 3.27 12.98
C LYS A 60 -14.86 2.31 12.41
N VAL A 61 -13.86 2.85 11.71
CA VAL A 61 -12.64 2.10 11.37
C VAL A 61 -11.60 2.33 12.47
N CYS A 62 -10.94 1.25 12.89
CA CYS A 62 -9.80 1.30 13.80
C CYS A 62 -8.54 1.84 13.11
N SER A 63 -7.58 2.32 13.88
CA SER A 63 -6.27 2.75 13.36
C SER A 63 -5.16 1.98 14.08
N PRO A 64 -5.08 0.66 13.87
CA PRO A 64 -4.33 -0.21 14.74
C PRO A 64 -2.82 -0.09 14.54
N ILE A 65 -2.09 -0.53 15.57
CA ILE A 65 -0.68 -0.89 15.50
C ILE A 65 -0.61 -2.37 15.88
N ALA A 66 0.03 -3.19 15.05
CA ALA A 66 0.23 -4.62 15.30
C ALA A 66 1.71 -4.98 15.23
N LEU A 67 2.16 -5.77 16.19
CA LEU A 67 3.48 -6.41 16.15
C LEU A 67 3.34 -7.85 15.69
N PHE A 68 4.32 -8.30 14.93
CA PHE A 68 4.48 -9.67 14.50
C PHE A 68 5.89 -10.13 14.87
N TYR A 69 6.06 -11.42 15.11
CA TYR A 69 7.35 -12.02 15.35
C TYR A 69 7.59 -13.18 14.39
N LEU A 70 8.82 -13.30 13.87
CA LEU A 70 9.22 -14.46 13.08
C LEU A 70 9.66 -15.57 14.03
N ASP A 71 8.91 -16.66 14.07
CA ASP A 71 9.23 -17.84 14.88
C ASP A 71 10.43 -18.59 14.28
N GLU A 72 11.49 -18.76 15.07
CA GLU A 72 12.73 -19.40 14.61
C GLU A 72 12.56 -20.88 14.25
N LYS A 73 11.68 -21.60 14.97
CA LYS A 73 11.54 -23.05 14.80
C LYS A 73 10.70 -23.37 13.57
N ARG A 74 9.63 -22.62 13.37
CA ARG A 74 8.64 -22.84 12.31
C ARG A 74 8.92 -22.02 11.07
N GLN A 75 9.70 -20.95 11.18
CA GLN A 75 9.90 -19.94 10.14
C GLN A 75 8.58 -19.27 9.71
N ASP A 76 7.61 -19.23 10.64
CA ASP A 76 6.30 -18.62 10.46
C ASP A 76 6.29 -17.20 11.04
N LEU A 77 5.70 -16.24 10.32
CA LEU A 77 5.43 -14.91 10.85
C LEU A 77 4.11 -14.93 11.63
N LEU A 78 4.17 -14.68 12.94
CA LEU A 78 3.03 -14.81 13.84
C LEU A 78 2.67 -13.47 14.49
N PRO A 79 1.38 -13.14 14.66
CA PRO A 79 0.98 -11.93 15.36
C PRO A 79 1.35 -12.00 16.84
N LEU A 80 2.11 -11.02 17.32
CA LEU A 80 2.56 -10.91 18.70
C LEU A 80 1.54 -10.15 19.56
N CYS A 81 1.08 -9.00 19.08
CA CYS A 81 0.07 -8.19 19.77
C CYS A 81 -0.61 -7.18 18.84
N ILE A 82 -1.78 -6.69 19.24
CA ILE A 82 -2.58 -5.70 18.50
C ILE A 82 -3.10 -4.64 19.47
N GLN A 83 -2.88 -3.35 19.16
CA GLN A 83 -3.55 -2.21 19.79
C GLN A 83 -4.45 -1.55 18.74
N LEU A 84 -5.75 -1.41 19.00
CA LEU A 84 -6.73 -1.03 17.95
C LEU A 84 -6.73 0.46 17.62
N PHE A 85 -6.24 1.31 18.52
CA PHE A 85 -6.03 2.73 18.28
C PHE A 85 -4.61 3.18 18.65
N GLN A 86 -4.21 4.33 18.13
CA GLN A 86 -2.83 4.84 18.23
C GLN A 86 -2.43 5.27 19.65
N ILE A 87 -3.38 5.71 20.47
CA ILE A 87 -3.12 6.28 21.79
C ILE A 87 -3.45 5.23 22.86
N PRO A 88 -2.48 4.77 23.67
CA PRO A 88 -2.75 3.87 24.79
C PRO A 88 -3.71 4.50 25.80
N SER A 89 -4.69 3.73 26.25
CA SER A 89 -5.62 4.13 27.31
C SER A 89 -6.26 2.90 27.96
N GLY A 90 -6.95 3.08 29.09
CA GLY A 90 -7.66 1.98 29.76
C GLY A 90 -8.70 1.30 28.86
N ASP A 91 -9.31 2.05 27.94
CA ASP A 91 -10.31 1.58 26.98
C ASP A 91 -9.70 1.19 25.61
N ASN A 92 -8.37 1.18 25.49
CA ASN A 92 -7.63 0.75 24.30
C ASN A 92 -6.47 -0.17 24.73
N PRO A 93 -6.77 -1.38 25.24
CA PRO A 93 -5.75 -2.31 25.70
C PRO A 93 -4.95 -2.87 24.52
N VAL A 94 -3.77 -3.39 24.83
CA VAL A 94 -3.02 -4.25 23.92
C VAL A 94 -3.55 -5.68 24.06
N PHE A 95 -4.00 -6.26 22.95
CA PHE A 95 -4.49 -7.62 22.87
C PHE A 95 -3.37 -8.58 22.48
N TYR A 96 -3.39 -9.79 23.04
CA TYR A 96 -2.38 -10.84 22.85
C TYR A 96 -3.01 -12.18 22.46
N PRO A 97 -2.24 -13.08 21.83
CA PRO A 97 -2.66 -14.46 21.59
C PRO A 97 -3.06 -15.26 22.84
N THR A 98 -2.60 -14.86 24.02
CA THR A 98 -2.89 -15.49 25.32
C THR A 98 -4.14 -14.93 26.02
N ASP A 99 -4.73 -13.86 25.50
CA ASP A 99 -6.00 -13.32 26.01
C ASP A 99 -7.17 -14.30 25.73
N PRO A 100 -8.35 -14.13 26.36
CA PRO A 100 -9.50 -14.98 26.10
C PRO A 100 -9.77 -15.15 24.59
N PRO A 101 -10.08 -16.36 24.09
CA PRO A 101 -10.06 -16.65 22.66
C PRO A 101 -10.88 -15.68 21.79
N TYR A 102 -12.05 -15.25 22.28
CA TYR A 102 -12.92 -14.31 21.58
C TYR A 102 -12.40 -12.86 21.60
N ALA A 103 -11.67 -12.46 22.64
CA ALA A 103 -11.04 -11.14 22.67
C ALA A 103 -9.92 -11.04 21.63
N TRP A 104 -9.06 -12.06 21.56
CA TRP A 104 -8.03 -12.12 20.54
C TRP A 104 -8.60 -12.23 19.12
N LEU A 105 -9.65 -13.05 18.93
CA LEU A 105 -10.34 -13.17 17.65
C LEU A 105 -10.91 -11.82 17.19
N LEU A 106 -11.62 -11.11 18.06
CA LEU A 106 -12.21 -9.81 17.71
C LEU A 106 -11.15 -8.75 17.44
N ALA A 107 -10.05 -8.71 18.21
CA ALA A 107 -8.94 -7.81 17.94
C ALA A 107 -8.36 -8.03 16.52
N LYS A 108 -8.17 -9.29 16.11
CA LYS A 108 -7.74 -9.62 14.75
C LYS A 108 -8.77 -9.23 13.68
N MET A 109 -10.06 -9.44 13.93
CA MET A 109 -11.11 -9.01 12.98
C MET A 109 -11.13 -7.49 12.80
N TRP A 110 -11.00 -6.72 13.88
CA TRP A 110 -10.93 -5.26 13.81
C TRP A 110 -9.64 -4.75 13.14
N TYR A 111 -8.51 -5.43 13.36
CA TYR A 111 -7.28 -5.19 12.61
C TYR A 111 -7.49 -5.45 11.11
N ASN A 112 -8.05 -6.61 10.74
CA ASN A 112 -8.30 -6.97 9.34
C ASN A 112 -9.33 -6.04 8.66
N ASN A 113 -10.34 -5.53 9.39
CA ASN A 113 -11.23 -4.49 8.85
C ASN A 113 -10.50 -3.18 8.53
N ALA A 114 -9.56 -2.78 9.39
CA ALA A 114 -8.75 -1.60 9.18
C ALA A 114 -7.77 -1.80 8.01
N ASP A 115 -7.12 -2.96 7.93
CA ASP A 115 -6.26 -3.31 6.81
C ASP A 115 -7.05 -3.36 5.50
N ALA A 116 -8.27 -3.92 5.50
CA ALA A 116 -9.18 -3.92 4.34
C ALA A 116 -9.53 -2.49 3.88
N ALA A 117 -9.77 -1.59 4.83
CA ALA A 117 -10.02 -0.17 4.54
C ALA A 117 -8.81 0.48 3.85
N TYR A 118 -7.59 0.19 4.33
CA TYR A 118 -6.36 0.67 3.69
C TYR A 118 -6.15 0.04 2.31
N HIS A 119 -6.30 -1.28 2.19
CA HIS A 119 -6.12 -2.04 0.95
C HIS A 119 -7.03 -1.53 -0.16
N GLN A 120 -8.35 -1.49 0.07
CA GLN A 120 -9.30 -1.03 -0.94
C GLN A 120 -9.08 0.43 -1.33
N SER A 121 -8.74 1.28 -0.35
CA SER A 121 -8.62 2.72 -0.58
C SER A 121 -7.28 3.10 -1.21
N CYS A 122 -6.16 2.72 -0.61
CA CYS A 122 -4.82 3.09 -1.07
C CYS A 122 -4.29 2.11 -2.11
N THR A 123 -4.03 0.88 -1.68
CA THR A 123 -3.31 -0.14 -2.48
C THR A 123 -4.02 -0.43 -3.79
N HIS A 124 -5.34 -0.58 -3.76
CA HIS A 124 -6.16 -0.83 -4.92
C HIS A 124 -6.59 0.48 -5.60
N LEU A 125 -7.63 1.16 -5.11
CA LEU A 125 -8.24 2.30 -5.80
C LEU A 125 -7.27 3.48 -6.01
N GLY A 126 -6.58 3.91 -4.96
CA GLY A 126 -5.79 5.14 -4.97
C GLY A 126 -4.56 5.05 -5.88
N PHE A 127 -3.75 4.01 -5.68
CA PHE A 127 -2.43 3.89 -6.32
C PHE A 127 -2.52 3.30 -7.73
N THR A 128 -3.43 2.35 -7.98
CA THR A 128 -3.47 1.63 -9.27
C THR A 128 -4.54 2.17 -10.21
N HIS A 129 -5.67 2.66 -9.70
CA HIS A 129 -6.73 3.22 -10.55
C HIS A 129 -6.61 4.73 -10.71
N LEU A 130 -6.84 5.50 -9.63
CA LEU A 130 -7.04 6.95 -9.73
C LEU A 130 -5.75 7.69 -10.08
N MET A 131 -4.62 7.25 -9.55
CA MET A 131 -3.33 7.86 -9.88
C MET A 131 -2.92 7.55 -11.32
N MET A 132 -3.05 6.29 -11.75
CA MET A 132 -2.68 5.88 -13.10
C MET A 132 -3.62 6.47 -14.16
N GLU A 133 -4.90 6.67 -13.84
CA GLU A 133 -5.82 7.39 -14.74
C GLU A 133 -5.34 8.83 -15.00
N GLY A 134 -4.88 9.52 -13.95
CA GLY A 134 -4.24 10.82 -14.11
C GLY A 134 -3.07 10.73 -15.09
N ILE A 135 -2.15 9.80 -14.86
CA ILE A 135 -0.97 9.60 -15.73
C ILE A 135 -1.40 9.28 -17.16
N ALA A 136 -2.40 8.43 -17.37
CA ALA A 136 -2.92 8.10 -18.70
C ALA A 136 -3.47 9.35 -19.41
N VAL A 137 -4.21 10.21 -18.72
CA VAL A 137 -4.67 11.50 -19.26
C VAL A 137 -3.50 12.41 -19.58
N CYS A 138 -2.52 12.54 -18.68
CA CYS A 138 -1.27 13.29 -18.90
C CYS A 138 -0.54 12.75 -20.16
N THR A 139 -0.45 11.43 -20.35
CA THR A 139 0.13 10.78 -21.54
C THR A 139 -0.62 11.12 -22.83
N HIS A 140 -1.95 10.96 -22.85
CA HIS A 140 -2.77 11.27 -24.03
C HIS A 140 -2.73 12.75 -24.45
N ARG A 141 -2.46 13.67 -23.50
CA ARG A 141 -2.39 15.12 -23.76
C ARG A 141 -1.05 15.59 -24.31
N ASN A 142 0.03 14.86 -24.03
CA ASN A 142 1.40 15.31 -24.32
C ASN A 142 2.13 14.46 -25.35
N LEU A 143 1.82 13.16 -25.45
CA LEU A 143 2.50 12.26 -26.38
C LEU A 143 1.56 11.90 -27.54
N SER A 144 2.02 12.13 -28.76
CA SER A 144 1.33 11.74 -29.99
C SER A 144 1.15 10.22 -30.06
N PRO A 145 0.08 9.68 -30.69
CA PRO A 145 -0.05 8.25 -30.96
C PRO A 145 1.13 7.64 -31.75
N SER A 146 1.87 8.47 -32.48
CA SER A 146 3.08 8.05 -33.19
C SER A 146 4.33 7.98 -32.29
N HIS A 147 4.33 8.68 -31.15
CA HIS A 147 5.46 8.76 -30.22
C HIS A 147 5.80 7.37 -29.66
N PRO A 148 7.08 6.96 -29.61
CA PRO A 148 7.46 5.61 -29.18
C PRO A 148 6.99 5.28 -27.75
N LEU A 149 7.13 6.23 -26.82
CA LEU A 149 6.67 6.03 -25.44
C LEU A 149 5.14 5.94 -25.31
N PHE A 150 4.37 6.61 -26.19
CA PHE A 150 2.92 6.44 -26.21
C PHE A 150 2.57 5.00 -26.61
N LYS A 151 3.20 4.49 -27.68
CA LYS A 151 2.98 3.11 -28.15
C LYS A 151 3.34 2.07 -27.09
N LEU A 152 4.39 2.34 -26.31
CA LEU A 152 4.81 1.48 -25.21
C LEU A 152 3.80 1.52 -24.03
N LEU A 153 3.26 2.68 -23.67
CA LEU A 153 2.31 2.81 -22.54
C LEU A 153 0.87 2.43 -22.89
N ALA A 154 0.40 2.69 -24.11
CA ALA A 154 -1.01 2.60 -24.47
C ALA A 154 -1.67 1.25 -24.13
N PRO A 155 -1.02 0.08 -24.34
CA PRO A 155 -1.59 -1.21 -23.95
C PRO A 155 -1.83 -1.33 -22.44
N HIS A 156 -1.01 -0.66 -21.61
CA HIS A 156 -1.11 -0.72 -20.14
C HIS A 156 -2.19 0.21 -19.57
N PHE A 157 -2.73 1.12 -20.38
CA PHE A 157 -3.88 1.96 -20.01
C PHE A 157 -5.21 1.46 -20.58
N LEU A 158 -5.19 0.33 -21.30
CA LEU A 158 -6.38 -0.22 -21.93
C LEU A 158 -7.50 -0.41 -20.90
N PHE A 159 -8.66 0.18 -21.20
CA PHE A 159 -9.86 0.20 -20.36
C PHE A 159 -9.77 0.93 -19.01
N LEU A 160 -8.62 1.48 -18.61
CA LEU A 160 -8.45 2.15 -17.32
C LEU A 160 -9.44 3.31 -17.12
N LEU A 161 -9.54 4.22 -18.08
CA LEU A 161 -10.48 5.36 -18.02
C LEU A 161 -11.94 4.86 -17.99
N ALA A 162 -12.24 3.79 -18.74
CA ALA A 162 -13.59 3.24 -18.83
C ALA A 162 -14.03 2.57 -17.51
N ILE A 163 -13.16 1.78 -16.90
CA ILE A 163 -13.47 1.13 -15.62
C ILE A 163 -13.56 2.16 -14.48
N ASN A 164 -12.69 3.17 -14.45
CA ASN A 164 -12.75 4.21 -13.42
C ASN A 164 -14.02 5.06 -13.55
N THR A 165 -14.42 5.41 -14.78
CA THR A 165 -15.69 6.10 -15.03
C THR A 165 -16.88 5.28 -14.49
N ARG A 166 -16.92 3.97 -14.77
CA ARG A 166 -17.97 3.08 -14.23
C ARG A 166 -17.90 2.96 -12.70
N GLY A 167 -16.70 2.88 -12.14
CA GLY A 167 -16.46 2.84 -10.70
C GLY A 167 -16.99 4.08 -10.00
N LEU A 168 -16.65 5.27 -10.50
CA LEU A 168 -17.15 6.55 -9.98
C LEU A 168 -18.67 6.65 -10.01
N GLN A 169 -19.32 6.08 -11.01
CA GLN A 169 -20.78 6.15 -11.17
C GLN A 169 -21.56 5.13 -10.33
N LYS A 170 -20.99 3.95 -10.05
CA LYS A 170 -21.73 2.82 -9.45
C LYS A 170 -21.15 2.27 -8.15
N LEU A 171 -19.84 2.40 -7.95
CA LEU A 171 -19.11 1.78 -6.84
C LEU A 171 -18.86 2.80 -5.72
N ILE A 172 -18.24 3.94 -6.05
CA ILE A 172 -17.78 4.96 -5.09
C ILE A 172 -18.63 6.24 -5.07
N ASN A 173 -19.74 6.27 -5.81
CA ASN A 173 -20.73 7.32 -5.69
C ASN A 173 -21.44 7.26 -4.32
N PRO A 174 -21.98 8.39 -3.81
CA PRO A 174 -22.83 8.37 -2.62
C PRO A 174 -23.99 7.36 -2.78
N GLY A 175 -24.17 6.49 -1.78
CA GLY A 175 -25.14 5.38 -1.79
C GLY A 175 -24.75 4.19 -2.68
N GLY A 176 -23.54 4.21 -3.25
CA GLY A 176 -22.97 3.14 -4.05
C GLY A 176 -22.58 1.91 -3.24
N TRP A 177 -21.90 0.96 -3.89
CA TRP A 177 -21.50 -0.29 -3.24
C TRP A 177 -20.51 -0.08 -2.09
N VAL A 178 -19.57 0.86 -2.18
CA VAL A 178 -18.62 1.13 -1.09
C VAL A 178 -19.36 1.56 0.19
N ASP A 179 -20.36 2.43 0.11
CA ASP A 179 -21.15 2.81 1.30
C ASP A 179 -21.90 1.62 1.92
N LYS A 180 -22.30 0.65 1.09
CA LYS A 180 -23.11 -0.51 1.47
C LYS A 180 -22.29 -1.69 1.99
N THR A 181 -21.05 -1.86 1.53
CA THR A 181 -20.25 -3.08 1.79
C THR A 181 -18.97 -2.79 2.56
N THR A 182 -18.75 -1.56 3.02
CA THR A 182 -17.55 -1.21 3.75
C THR A 182 -17.79 -0.31 4.96
N THR A 183 -16.92 -0.42 5.98
CA THR A 183 -17.04 0.37 7.22
C THR A 183 -16.81 1.86 6.98
N MET A 184 -15.80 2.25 6.19
CA MET A 184 -15.45 3.68 6.02
C MET A 184 -16.34 4.44 5.03
N GLY A 185 -17.08 3.73 4.17
CA GLY A 185 -17.85 4.35 3.08
C GLY A 185 -17.01 5.18 2.12
N CYS A 186 -17.66 5.87 1.18
CA CYS A 186 -17.00 6.63 0.12
C CYS A 186 -16.19 7.81 0.69
N ASN A 187 -16.73 8.51 1.69
CA ASN A 187 -16.08 9.68 2.28
C ASN A 187 -14.79 9.29 3.02
N GLY A 188 -14.85 8.23 3.83
CA GLY A 188 -13.67 7.69 4.49
C GLY A 188 -12.65 7.17 3.48
N MET A 189 -13.10 6.43 2.46
CA MET A 189 -12.24 5.92 1.40
C MET A 189 -11.47 7.04 0.68
N PHE A 190 -12.14 8.12 0.26
CA PHE A 190 -11.48 9.24 -0.40
C PHE A 190 -10.53 10.02 0.53
N GLU A 191 -10.83 10.11 1.83
CA GLU A 191 -9.91 10.73 2.79
C GLU A 191 -8.65 9.85 2.98
N ILE A 192 -8.77 8.52 3.01
CA ILE A 192 -7.63 7.60 3.00
C ILE A 192 -6.81 7.78 1.71
N VAL A 193 -7.45 7.74 0.54
CA VAL A 193 -6.80 7.95 -0.78
C VAL A 193 -6.02 9.27 -0.78
N LYS A 194 -6.63 10.36 -0.32
CA LYS A 194 -6.00 11.68 -0.27
C LYS A 194 -4.75 11.68 0.61
N ARG A 195 -4.79 11.04 1.78
CA ARG A 195 -3.63 10.91 2.68
C ARG A 195 -2.55 10.04 2.04
N GLY A 196 -2.92 8.90 1.46
CA GLY A 196 -2.00 7.95 0.84
C GLY A 196 -1.28 8.55 -0.37
N VAL A 197 -2.03 9.14 -1.30
CA VAL A 197 -1.46 9.80 -2.50
C VAL A 197 -0.55 10.97 -2.11
N LYS A 198 -0.85 11.69 -1.03
CA LYS A 198 0.04 12.74 -0.49
C LYS A 198 1.36 12.17 0.04
N ALA A 199 1.41 10.90 0.45
CA ALA A 199 2.61 10.21 0.95
C ALA A 199 3.33 9.34 -0.11
N TRP A 200 2.64 9.00 -1.20
CA TRP A 200 3.17 8.20 -2.30
C TRP A 200 4.17 8.95 -3.19
N ARG A 201 5.16 8.22 -3.71
CA ARG A 201 6.22 8.69 -4.62
C ARG A 201 6.52 7.62 -5.66
N LEU A 202 6.73 8.02 -6.90
CA LEU A 202 6.98 7.13 -8.03
C LEU A 202 8.31 6.38 -7.85
N ASP A 203 9.40 7.09 -7.61
CA ASP A 203 10.74 6.52 -7.37
C ASP A 203 10.91 5.66 -6.10
N VAL A 204 9.87 5.55 -5.26
CA VAL A 204 9.92 4.74 -4.04
C VAL A 204 8.85 3.66 -4.08
N HIS A 205 7.57 4.03 -4.18
CA HIS A 205 6.46 3.12 -3.96
C HIS A 205 6.07 2.36 -5.23
N ALA A 206 6.47 2.82 -6.42
CA ALA A 206 6.27 2.09 -7.67
C ALA A 206 7.44 1.16 -8.03
N VAL A 207 8.52 1.17 -7.22
CA VAL A 207 9.74 0.38 -7.43
C VAL A 207 9.83 -0.65 -6.31
N PRO A 208 9.44 -1.93 -6.52
CA PRO A 208 9.32 -2.93 -5.46
C PRO A 208 10.59 -3.09 -4.63
N ALA A 209 11.76 -3.19 -5.25
CA ALA A 209 13.01 -3.34 -4.50
C ALA A 209 13.28 -2.16 -3.55
N VAL A 210 13.01 -0.92 -3.99
CA VAL A 210 13.22 0.29 -3.17
C VAL A 210 12.18 0.37 -2.05
N GLU A 211 10.91 0.10 -2.36
CA GLU A 211 9.81 0.11 -1.40
C GLU A 211 10.05 -0.92 -0.27
N ILE A 212 10.37 -2.16 -0.64
CA ILE A 212 10.57 -3.28 0.26
C ILE A 212 11.85 -3.09 1.08
N ALA A 213 12.92 -2.54 0.49
CA ALA A 213 14.14 -2.19 1.22
C ALA A 213 13.87 -1.11 2.27
N ARG A 214 13.08 -0.09 1.94
CA ARG A 214 12.68 0.96 2.88
C ARG A 214 11.91 0.42 4.08
N ARG A 215 11.12 -0.64 3.90
CA ARG A 215 10.45 -1.37 4.99
C ARG A 215 11.38 -2.31 5.76
N GLY A 216 12.62 -2.51 5.32
CA GLY A 216 13.61 -3.37 5.98
C GLY A 216 13.35 -4.87 5.77
N VAL A 217 12.57 -5.25 4.76
CA VAL A 217 12.15 -6.65 4.52
C VAL A 217 12.58 -7.20 3.15
N LEU A 218 13.51 -6.51 2.48
CA LEU A 218 14.09 -6.96 1.21
C LEU A 218 15.06 -8.12 1.40
N ASP A 219 15.82 -8.11 2.50
CA ASP A 219 16.77 -9.17 2.81
C ASP A 219 16.02 -10.48 3.15
N LYS A 220 16.30 -11.54 2.40
CA LYS A 220 15.72 -12.87 2.61
C LYS A 220 16.16 -13.50 3.92
N THR A 221 17.26 -13.06 4.52
CA THR A 221 17.70 -13.55 5.84
C THR A 221 16.86 -12.96 6.97
N VAL A 222 16.28 -11.77 6.77
CA VAL A 222 15.40 -11.10 7.75
C VAL A 222 13.98 -11.67 7.69
N LEU A 223 13.42 -11.81 6.49
CA LEU A 223 12.11 -12.43 6.28
C LEU A 223 12.21 -13.49 5.17
N PRO A 224 12.47 -14.77 5.50
CA PRO A 224 12.74 -15.81 4.51
C PRO A 224 11.57 -16.05 3.55
N TYR A 225 10.38 -16.25 4.09
CA TYR A 225 9.18 -16.49 3.30
C TYR A 225 8.40 -15.20 3.06
N TYR A 226 8.64 -14.57 1.91
CA TYR A 226 7.86 -13.42 1.44
C TYR A 226 7.64 -13.48 -0.08
N PRO A 227 6.69 -14.30 -0.56
CA PRO A 227 6.51 -14.56 -1.99
C PRO A 227 6.28 -13.31 -2.83
N TYR A 228 5.49 -12.35 -2.31
CA TYR A 228 5.28 -11.07 -2.99
C TYR A 228 6.58 -10.34 -3.30
N ARG A 229 7.52 -10.29 -2.35
CA ARG A 229 8.82 -9.64 -2.59
C ARG A 229 9.55 -10.34 -3.74
N ASP A 230 9.65 -11.66 -3.64
CA ASP A 230 10.43 -12.46 -4.58
C ASP A 230 9.89 -12.32 -6.01
N ASP A 231 8.57 -12.41 -6.16
CA ASP A 231 7.91 -12.31 -7.46
C ASP A 231 7.86 -10.86 -7.97
N ALA A 232 7.51 -9.89 -7.12
CA ALA A 232 7.38 -8.49 -7.52
C ALA A 232 8.71 -7.88 -7.97
N VAL A 233 9.81 -8.22 -7.29
CA VAL A 233 11.16 -7.76 -7.69
C VAL A 233 11.54 -8.38 -9.04
N ALA A 234 11.39 -9.70 -9.19
CA ALA A 234 11.73 -10.38 -10.44
C ALA A 234 10.90 -9.90 -11.64
N VAL A 235 9.59 -9.70 -11.45
CA VAL A 235 8.70 -9.18 -12.50
C VAL A 235 9.04 -7.73 -12.84
N TYR A 236 9.35 -6.89 -11.84
CA TYR A 236 9.77 -5.51 -12.08
C TYR A 236 11.06 -5.45 -12.91
N GLU A 237 12.07 -6.25 -12.57
CA GLU A 237 13.33 -6.33 -13.33
C GLU A 237 13.11 -6.78 -14.78
N ALA A 238 12.17 -7.69 -15.02
CA ALA A 238 11.80 -8.11 -16.37
C ALA A 238 11.13 -6.97 -17.16
N ILE A 239 10.24 -6.21 -16.53
CA ILE A 239 9.62 -5.02 -17.12
C ILE A 239 10.69 -3.96 -17.41
N GLU A 240 11.59 -3.71 -16.46
CA GLU A 240 12.67 -2.73 -16.60
C GLU A 240 13.58 -3.08 -17.78
N LYS A 241 13.99 -4.34 -17.91
CA LYS A 241 14.79 -4.81 -19.04
C LYS A 241 14.08 -4.58 -20.38
N TYR A 242 12.77 -4.87 -20.44
CA TYR A 242 11.97 -4.63 -21.64
C TYR A 242 11.89 -3.13 -21.96
N VAL A 243 11.52 -2.30 -20.98
CA VAL A 243 11.43 -0.84 -21.13
C VAL A 243 12.76 -0.26 -21.56
N LYS A 244 13.85 -0.64 -20.89
CA LYS A 244 15.21 -0.21 -21.21
C LYS A 244 15.56 -0.48 -22.66
N SER A 245 15.33 -1.70 -23.15
CA SER A 245 15.60 -2.04 -24.56
C SER A 245 14.82 -1.17 -25.55
N MET A 246 13.58 -0.82 -25.23
CA MET A 246 12.75 0.03 -26.08
C MET A 246 13.18 1.49 -25.99
N VAL A 247 13.41 2.02 -24.80
CA VAL A 247 13.75 3.43 -24.57
C VAL A 247 15.14 3.74 -25.15
N GLU A 248 16.15 2.93 -24.87
CA GLU A 248 17.51 3.13 -25.40
C GLU A 248 17.57 3.03 -26.93
N HIS A 249 16.66 2.26 -27.56
CA HIS A 249 16.58 2.20 -29.01
C HIS A 249 16.15 3.54 -29.64
N PHE A 250 15.27 4.30 -28.98
CA PHE A 250 14.78 5.58 -29.49
C PHE A 250 15.59 6.78 -28.98
N TYR A 251 16.14 6.70 -27.76
CA TYR A 251 16.92 7.74 -27.09
C TYR A 251 18.38 7.29 -26.92
N ASP A 252 19.12 7.22 -28.02
CA ASP A 252 20.53 6.81 -28.10
C ASP A 252 21.53 7.96 -27.88
N SER A 253 21.05 9.19 -27.71
CA SER A 253 21.87 10.37 -27.42
C SER A 253 21.16 11.34 -26.45
N PRO A 254 21.90 12.15 -25.67
CA PRO A 254 21.31 13.14 -24.77
C PRO A 254 20.44 14.17 -25.48
N GLU A 255 20.79 14.57 -26.70
CA GLU A 255 20.06 15.56 -27.50
C GLU A 255 18.64 15.06 -27.81
N LYS A 256 18.47 13.77 -28.12
CA LYS A 256 17.14 13.19 -28.33
C LYS A 256 16.26 13.25 -27.10
N VAL A 257 16.84 13.26 -25.89
CA VAL A 257 16.06 13.44 -24.64
C VAL A 257 15.73 14.91 -24.43
N GLU A 258 16.71 15.80 -24.57
CA GLU A 258 16.55 17.22 -24.26
C GLU A 258 15.70 17.98 -25.28
N GLU A 259 15.79 17.62 -26.57
CA GLU A 259 15.09 18.29 -27.68
C GLU A 259 13.67 17.74 -27.93
N ASP A 260 13.31 16.62 -27.31
CA ASP A 260 11.98 16.03 -27.43
C ASP A 260 10.92 16.83 -26.65
N GLY A 261 10.29 17.78 -27.33
CA GLY A 261 9.29 18.66 -26.74
C GLY A 261 8.04 17.95 -26.21
N GLU A 262 7.63 16.82 -26.81
CA GLU A 262 6.50 16.01 -26.34
C GLU A 262 6.86 15.34 -25.00
N LEU A 263 8.04 14.71 -24.94
CA LEU A 263 8.59 14.10 -23.73
C LEU A 263 8.74 15.11 -22.59
N GLN A 264 9.31 16.29 -22.85
CA GLN A 264 9.50 17.30 -21.81
C GLN A 264 8.18 17.89 -21.32
N SER A 265 7.20 18.08 -22.22
CA SER A 265 5.85 18.53 -21.84
C SER A 265 5.15 17.48 -20.97
N TRP A 266 5.28 16.20 -21.33
CA TRP A 266 4.77 15.10 -20.54
C TRP A 266 5.40 15.05 -19.15
N ALA A 267 6.73 15.11 -19.05
CA ALA A 267 7.45 15.13 -17.77
C ALA A 267 6.97 16.28 -16.87
N ALA A 268 6.84 17.48 -17.45
CA ALA A 268 6.36 18.65 -16.73
C ALA A 268 4.91 18.49 -16.24
N GLU A 269 4.01 17.94 -17.05
CA GLU A 269 2.61 17.74 -16.66
C GLU A 269 2.44 16.66 -15.58
N LEU A 270 3.28 15.61 -15.57
CA LEU A 270 3.28 14.58 -14.54
C LEU A 270 3.49 15.16 -13.13
N VAL A 271 4.44 16.08 -12.97
CA VAL A 271 4.76 16.69 -11.66
C VAL A 271 3.90 17.92 -11.34
N LYS A 272 3.31 18.55 -12.36
CA LYS A 272 2.48 19.75 -12.21
C LYS A 272 1.31 19.46 -11.27
N SER A 273 1.07 20.34 -10.30
CA SER A 273 0.06 20.11 -9.27
C SER A 273 -1.35 19.95 -9.85
N LYS A 274 -2.16 19.12 -9.18
CA LYS A 274 -3.57 18.88 -9.53
C LYS A 274 -4.39 20.16 -9.64
N LYS A 275 -4.14 21.15 -8.77
CA LYS A 275 -4.78 22.48 -8.82
C LYS A 275 -4.48 23.27 -10.10
N ARG A 276 -3.37 22.97 -10.79
CA ARG A 276 -2.96 23.60 -12.05
C ARG A 276 -3.18 22.68 -13.26
N GLY A 277 -4.01 21.64 -13.09
CA GLY A 277 -4.39 20.71 -14.15
C GLY A 277 -3.35 19.66 -14.52
N GLY A 278 -2.34 19.40 -13.67
CA GLY A 278 -1.42 18.28 -13.85
C GLY A 278 -1.72 17.09 -12.93
N CYS A 279 -0.84 16.10 -12.94
CA CYS A 279 -1.01 14.87 -12.17
C CYS A 279 -0.53 15.00 -10.69
N GLY A 280 0.47 15.85 -10.43
CA GLY A 280 1.03 16.10 -9.10
C GLY A 280 1.82 14.91 -8.53
N ILE A 281 2.38 14.08 -9.42
CA ILE A 281 3.16 12.90 -9.04
C ILE A 281 4.48 13.35 -8.45
N ARG A 282 4.81 12.81 -7.27
CA ARG A 282 6.08 13.09 -6.59
C ARG A 282 7.08 12.00 -6.91
N GLY A 283 8.36 12.36 -6.92
CA GLY A 283 9.42 11.39 -7.20
C GLY A 283 9.44 10.91 -8.64
N VAL A 284 8.91 11.69 -9.59
CA VAL A 284 9.24 11.50 -11.00
C VAL A 284 10.71 11.93 -11.16
N PRO A 285 11.61 11.04 -11.62
CA PRO A 285 13.00 11.39 -11.91
C PRO A 285 13.12 12.65 -12.78
N GLY A 286 14.13 13.49 -12.54
CA GLY A 286 14.27 14.79 -13.21
C GLY A 286 13.27 15.87 -12.77
N ASN A 287 12.25 15.53 -11.96
CA ASN A 287 11.29 16.46 -11.37
C ASN A 287 10.63 17.43 -12.37
N GLY A 288 10.18 16.90 -13.51
CA GLY A 288 9.49 17.65 -14.54
C GLY A 288 10.35 18.07 -15.73
N LYS A 289 11.62 17.68 -15.76
CA LYS A 289 12.49 17.80 -16.92
C LYS A 289 13.40 16.58 -17.00
N PHE A 290 13.32 15.83 -18.10
CA PHE A 290 14.23 14.70 -18.31
C PHE A 290 15.53 15.19 -18.96
N THR A 291 16.66 14.77 -18.41
CA THR A 291 18.02 15.09 -18.92
C THR A 291 18.86 13.83 -19.11
N ASP A 292 18.33 12.67 -18.73
CA ASP A 292 19.02 11.39 -18.76
C ASP A 292 18.01 10.31 -19.17
N VAL A 293 18.41 9.41 -20.06
CA VAL A 293 17.59 8.30 -20.53
C VAL A 293 17.12 7.39 -19.38
N GLU A 294 17.93 7.25 -18.33
CA GLU A 294 17.61 6.45 -17.15
C GLU A 294 16.38 7.00 -16.42
N GLN A 295 16.19 8.33 -16.43
CA GLN A 295 15.01 8.96 -15.82
C GLN A 295 13.72 8.55 -16.54
N ILE A 296 13.78 8.38 -17.87
CA ILE A 296 12.68 7.89 -18.69
C ILE A 296 12.43 6.42 -18.38
N ILE A 297 13.49 5.60 -18.35
CA ILE A 297 13.41 4.16 -18.07
C ILE A 297 12.74 3.91 -16.73
N VAL A 298 13.19 4.56 -15.66
CA VAL A 298 12.60 4.43 -14.32
C VAL A 298 11.13 4.87 -14.31
N THR A 299 10.81 6.01 -14.95
CA THR A 299 9.44 6.52 -14.99
C THR A 299 8.49 5.55 -15.72
N MET A 300 8.91 5.07 -16.88
CA MET A 300 8.12 4.16 -17.72
C MET A 300 7.93 2.80 -17.05
N THR A 301 9.00 2.25 -16.48
CA THR A 301 8.97 0.97 -15.76
C THR A 301 8.02 1.04 -14.56
N ALA A 302 8.11 2.10 -13.75
CA ALA A 302 7.23 2.33 -12.61
C ALA A 302 5.75 2.39 -13.01
N ILE A 303 5.42 3.09 -14.10
CA ILE A 303 4.03 3.19 -14.60
C ILE A 303 3.53 1.83 -15.06
N ILE A 304 4.30 1.13 -15.89
CA ILE A 304 3.93 -0.18 -16.43
C ILE A 304 3.76 -1.21 -15.31
N SER A 305 4.72 -1.26 -14.38
CA SER A 305 4.67 -2.09 -13.18
C SER A 305 3.41 -1.81 -12.35
N THR A 306 3.09 -0.54 -12.10
CA THR A 306 1.91 -0.17 -11.30
C THR A 306 0.60 -0.60 -11.97
N CYS A 307 0.48 -0.41 -13.30
CA CYS A 307 -0.72 -0.78 -14.06
C CYS A 307 -0.89 -2.31 -14.23
N SER A 308 0.20 -3.08 -14.13
CA SER A 308 0.20 -4.53 -14.31
C SER A 308 0.40 -5.26 -12.98
N LEU A 309 1.66 -5.44 -12.55
CA LEU A 309 2.07 -6.09 -11.31
C LEU A 309 1.34 -5.52 -10.08
N GLY A 310 1.35 -4.20 -9.90
CA GLY A 310 0.76 -3.52 -8.74
C GLY A 310 -0.75 -3.76 -8.64
N HIS A 311 -1.48 -3.52 -9.73
CA HIS A 311 -2.92 -3.80 -9.79
C HIS A 311 -3.23 -5.29 -9.60
N ALA A 312 -2.50 -6.19 -10.26
CA ALA A 312 -2.73 -7.63 -10.14
C ALA A 312 -2.59 -8.13 -8.71
N ALA A 313 -1.52 -7.71 -8.02
CA ALA A 313 -1.26 -8.06 -6.62
C ALA A 313 -2.31 -7.48 -5.65
N ALA A 314 -2.92 -6.34 -5.99
CA ALA A 314 -3.94 -5.70 -5.18
C ALA A 314 -5.36 -6.25 -5.43
N ASN A 315 -5.66 -6.75 -6.63
CA ASN A 315 -7.02 -7.04 -7.05
C ASN A 315 -7.37 -8.54 -7.07
N PHE A 316 -6.51 -9.40 -7.65
CA PHE A 316 -6.94 -10.76 -8.00
C PHE A 316 -7.05 -11.72 -6.81
N ASN A 317 -6.37 -11.44 -5.70
CA ASN A 317 -6.48 -12.20 -4.46
C ASN A 317 -7.70 -11.80 -3.61
N GLN A 318 -8.50 -10.82 -4.03
CA GLN A 318 -9.62 -10.35 -3.22
C GLN A 318 -10.63 -11.44 -2.93
N TYR A 319 -10.94 -12.34 -3.86
CA TYR A 319 -11.91 -13.39 -3.58
C TYR A 319 -11.39 -14.41 -2.56
N ASP A 320 -10.11 -14.78 -2.65
CA ASP A 320 -9.49 -15.72 -1.71
C ASP A 320 -9.43 -15.16 -0.28
N GLU A 321 -9.22 -13.85 -0.14
CA GLU A 321 -9.11 -13.17 1.16
C GLU A 321 -10.47 -12.74 1.74
N TYR A 322 -11.30 -12.08 0.93
CA TYR A 322 -12.60 -11.51 1.34
C TYR A 322 -13.76 -12.49 1.19
N GLY A 323 -13.60 -13.58 0.44
CA GLY A 323 -14.66 -14.57 0.17
C GLY A 323 -15.12 -15.33 1.41
N PHE A 324 -14.30 -15.35 2.46
CA PHE A 324 -14.69 -15.73 3.81
C PHE A 324 -14.73 -14.47 4.70
N PRO A 325 -15.88 -13.80 4.85
CA PRO A 325 -15.97 -12.50 5.51
C PRO A 325 -15.34 -12.39 6.92
N PRO A 326 -15.36 -13.43 7.78
CA PRO A 326 -14.67 -13.36 9.06
C PRO A 326 -13.13 -13.23 8.97
N ASN A 327 -12.51 -13.69 7.86
CA ASN A 327 -11.08 -13.51 7.64
C ASN A 327 -10.74 -12.04 7.36
N TYR A 328 -11.48 -11.40 6.46
CA TYR A 328 -11.15 -10.05 6.02
C TYR A 328 -12.41 -9.20 5.83
N PRO A 329 -13.02 -8.75 6.95
CA PRO A 329 -14.36 -8.17 6.93
C PRO A 329 -14.37 -6.78 6.30
N GLY A 330 -15.22 -6.56 5.29
CA GLY A 330 -15.48 -5.23 4.74
C GLY A 330 -16.26 -4.33 5.70
N ILE A 331 -17.24 -4.90 6.42
CA ILE A 331 -18.02 -4.24 7.47
C ILE A 331 -17.88 -5.00 8.77
N LEU A 332 -17.68 -4.27 9.86
CA LEU A 332 -17.92 -4.76 11.21
C LEU A 332 -19.05 -3.96 11.87
N CYS A 333 -20.05 -4.67 12.35
CA CYS A 333 -21.14 -4.13 13.15
C CYS A 333 -20.88 -4.46 14.63
N GLY A 334 -21.09 -3.49 15.52
CA GLY A 334 -20.88 -3.65 16.95
C GLY A 334 -19.85 -2.67 17.51
N GLN A 335 -19.54 -2.84 18.78
CA GLN A 335 -18.58 -1.99 19.48
C GLN A 335 -17.17 -2.55 19.34
N VAL A 336 -16.20 -1.65 19.17
CA VAL A 336 -14.78 -2.00 19.25
C VAL A 336 -14.48 -2.46 20.68
N PRO A 337 -13.80 -3.60 20.89
CA PRO A 337 -13.53 -4.09 22.24
C PRO A 337 -12.63 -3.10 22.99
N THR A 338 -13.09 -2.67 24.17
CA THR A 338 -12.36 -1.77 25.07
C THR A 338 -11.72 -2.50 26.25
N GLN A 339 -11.96 -3.81 26.37
CA GLN A 339 -11.46 -4.65 27.46
C GLN A 339 -11.19 -6.08 26.96
N LYS A 340 -10.37 -6.83 27.71
CA LYS A 340 -9.97 -8.20 27.36
C LYS A 340 -10.99 -9.28 27.73
N VAL A 341 -11.91 -8.98 28.65
CA VAL A 341 -13.00 -9.88 29.05
C VAL A 341 -14.30 -9.35 28.45
N LEU A 342 -14.77 -10.01 27.39
CA LEU A 342 -15.87 -9.50 26.57
C LEU A 342 -17.26 -10.02 26.99
N PHE A 343 -17.31 -11.14 27.71
CA PHE A 343 -18.54 -11.76 28.20
C PHE A 343 -18.30 -12.21 29.65
N LYS A 344 -19.25 -11.92 30.54
CA LYS A 344 -19.29 -12.49 31.89
C LYS A 344 -20.10 -13.78 31.89
#